data_AF-A0A537KV27-F1
#
_entry.id   AF-A0A537KV27-F1
#
_cell.length_a   1.000
_cell.length_b   1.000
_cell.length_c   1.000
_cell.angle_alpha   90.00
_cell.angle_beta   90.00
_cell.angle_gamma   90.00
#
_symmetry.space_group_name_H-M   'P 1'
#
loop_
_entity.id
_entity.type
_entity.pdbx_description
1 polymer ?
#
loop_
_entity_poly.entity_id
_entity_poly.type
_entity_poly.pdbx_seq_one_letter_code
_entity_poly.pdbx_strand_id
1 'polypeptide(L)'
;MVYSHWPAAGCTLAEARRRTIASDASPPLRDERARSQATERERSQEPDFFSLFLTWKLVAYGAAEQLSGKPFLLGPEMFAGAVSASWRDNVLQVENTRFYNIRIFPAVVAPCRADILSDLLLSEGMWKFVLHDPEVELLAKRAIAKSPGYATVFHSGWCHPHGVAEWPFVFSADDVVGVVHPDWTKRGPLGFLSTEPDPLEVIEAVAALSHRWDSLLKTLLRGEIDSEALPAEQNYPSKILRSLWRQPRFYFNLQDNSLFESKETLIPPHDWLARRYTGILLEKPQASVHQKARIDSGSSGVRSGNLFHVKPTGNDGLRSFTMGKRKRRRPVAEEVARALRECGLASDPSAFSWKEIAKIIYPKLKKPPATQTALEKAIQRHYENNRSAE
;
A
#
# COMPACT_ATOMS: atom_id res chain seq x y z
N MET A 1 20.87 3.22 7.28
CA MET A 1 20.71 4.07 6.07
C MET A 1 19.30 4.65 6.16
N VAL A 2 18.85 5.45 5.19
CA VAL A 2 17.40 5.68 5.04
C VAL A 2 16.96 4.72 3.94
N TYR A 3 15.92 3.93 4.18
CA TYR A 3 15.37 3.02 3.16
C TYR A 3 15.11 3.80 1.87
N SER A 4 15.57 3.25 0.73
CA SER A 4 15.30 3.83 -0.58
C SER A 4 14.33 2.92 -1.32
N HIS A 5 13.24 3.49 -1.83
CA HIS A 5 12.26 2.75 -2.61
C HIS A 5 12.92 2.17 -3.87
N TRP A 6 12.38 1.06 -4.38
CA TRP A 6 12.79 0.55 -5.68
C TRP A 6 12.49 1.58 -6.77
N PRO A 7 13.44 1.83 -7.68
CA PRO A 7 13.23 2.78 -8.77
C PRO A 7 12.16 2.24 -9.72
N ALA A 8 11.33 3.14 -10.26
CA ALA A 8 10.30 2.78 -11.24
C ALA A 8 10.88 2.15 -12.52
N ALA A 9 12.15 2.42 -12.84
CA ALA A 9 12.87 1.83 -13.97
C ALA A 9 13.50 0.46 -13.66
N GLY A 10 13.41 -0.02 -12.41
CA GLY A 10 14.02 -1.26 -11.96
C GLY A 10 15.50 -1.14 -11.60
N CYS A 11 15.97 -2.05 -10.77
CA CYS A 11 17.36 -2.13 -10.34
C CYS A 11 18.21 -2.91 -11.34
N THR A 12 19.53 -2.69 -11.32
CA THR A 12 20.48 -3.58 -12.01
C THR A 12 20.63 -4.91 -11.24
N LEU A 13 21.25 -5.92 -11.86
CA LEU A 13 21.58 -7.20 -11.21
C LEU A 13 22.30 -7.01 -9.86
N ALA A 14 23.38 -6.23 -9.86
CA ALA A 14 24.16 -5.97 -8.65
C ALA A 14 23.36 -5.22 -7.56
N GLU A 15 22.51 -4.27 -7.95
CA GLU A 15 21.70 -3.53 -6.98
C GLU A 15 20.59 -4.41 -6.39
N ALA A 16 19.84 -5.13 -7.23
CA ALA A 16 18.78 -6.03 -6.79
C ALA A 16 19.32 -7.09 -5.83
N ARG A 17 20.45 -7.72 -6.18
CA ARG A 17 21.12 -8.70 -5.33
C ARG A 17 21.48 -8.15 -3.95
N ARG A 18 22.08 -6.95 -3.88
CA ARG A 18 22.44 -6.30 -2.60
C ARG A 18 21.22 -6.01 -1.72
N ARG A 19 20.06 -5.76 -2.34
CA ARG A 19 18.80 -5.51 -1.63
C ARG A 19 18.14 -6.78 -1.10
N THR A 20 18.27 -7.91 -1.81
CA THR A 20 17.49 -9.12 -1.53
C THR A 20 18.27 -10.25 -0.88
N ILE A 21 19.61 -10.20 -0.93
CA ILE A 21 20.47 -11.21 -0.31
C ILE A 21 21.29 -10.56 0.79
N ALA A 22 21.44 -11.26 1.91
CA ALA A 22 22.35 -10.86 2.97
C ALA A 22 23.78 -10.77 2.40
N SER A 23 24.23 -9.54 2.17
CA SER A 23 25.65 -9.27 1.96
C SER A 23 26.25 -8.99 3.33
N ASP A 24 27.08 -9.91 3.82
CA ASP A 24 28.00 -9.58 4.89
C ASP A 24 28.88 -8.44 4.39
N ALA A 25 28.90 -7.32 5.11
CA ALA A 25 29.66 -6.14 4.74
C ALA A 25 31.11 -6.54 4.43
N SER A 26 31.47 -6.52 3.15
CA SER A 26 32.80 -6.92 2.74
C SER A 26 33.83 -5.89 3.25
N PRO A 27 34.94 -6.33 3.86
CA PRO A 27 35.99 -5.43 4.29
C PRO A 27 36.60 -4.69 3.08
N PRO A 28 37.17 -3.50 3.28
CA PRO A 28 37.69 -2.67 2.20
C PRO A 28 38.73 -3.42 1.37
N LEU A 29 38.47 -3.49 0.07
CA LEU A 29 39.21 -4.24 -0.95
C LEU A 29 40.58 -3.59 -1.24
N ARG A 30 41.56 -3.82 -0.37
CA ARG A 30 42.98 -3.56 -0.68
C ARG A 30 43.79 -4.82 -0.99
N ASP A 31 43.27 -6.01 -0.73
CA ASP A 31 44.01 -7.27 -0.86
C ASP A 31 43.45 -8.13 -2.01
N GLU A 32 44.33 -8.68 -2.88
CA GLU A 32 43.91 -9.53 -4.01
C GLU A 32 43.24 -10.82 -3.54
N ARG A 33 43.68 -11.36 -2.40
CA ARG A 33 43.01 -12.51 -1.75
C ARG A 33 41.58 -12.18 -1.33
N ALA A 34 41.32 -10.96 -0.86
CA ALA A 34 39.97 -10.51 -0.50
C ALA A 34 39.07 -10.38 -1.73
N ARG A 35 39.62 -10.00 -2.90
CA ARG A 35 38.87 -9.98 -4.18
C ARG A 35 38.49 -11.38 -4.64
N SER A 36 39.41 -12.33 -4.59
CA SER A 36 39.12 -13.72 -4.96
C SER A 36 38.06 -14.34 -4.04
N GLN A 37 38.17 -14.12 -2.73
CA GLN A 37 37.17 -14.58 -1.76
C GLN A 37 35.80 -13.91 -1.94
N ALA A 38 35.77 -12.61 -2.25
CA ALA A 38 34.52 -11.91 -2.56
C ALA A 38 33.85 -12.49 -3.82
N THR A 39 34.63 -12.77 -4.86
CA THR A 39 34.13 -13.36 -6.12
C THR A 39 33.60 -14.79 -5.91
N GLU A 40 34.25 -15.58 -5.05
CA GLU A 40 33.82 -16.94 -4.74
C GLU A 40 32.54 -16.97 -3.89
N ARG A 41 32.45 -16.10 -2.88
CA ARG A 41 31.18 -15.85 -2.16
C ARG A 41 30.09 -15.33 -3.09
N GLU A 42 30.49 -14.52 -4.07
CA GLU A 42 29.55 -13.99 -5.04
C GLU A 42 28.90 -15.12 -5.83
N ARG A 43 29.71 -16.08 -6.31
CA ARG A 43 29.28 -17.29 -7.02
C ARG A 43 28.45 -18.23 -6.15
N SER A 44 28.78 -18.37 -4.87
CA SER A 44 28.06 -19.30 -3.99
C SER A 44 26.61 -18.87 -3.69
N GLN A 45 26.30 -17.57 -3.77
CA GLN A 45 24.94 -17.05 -3.55
C GLN A 45 24.12 -16.89 -4.84
N GLU A 46 24.69 -17.14 -6.03
CA GLU A 46 23.97 -17.01 -7.30
C GLU A 46 22.77 -17.96 -7.40
N PRO A 47 22.85 -19.23 -6.97
CA PRO A 47 21.71 -20.14 -7.01
C PRO A 47 20.53 -19.63 -6.18
N ASP A 48 20.81 -19.12 -4.98
CA ASP A 48 19.79 -18.54 -4.10
C ASP A 48 19.14 -17.32 -4.76
N PHE A 49 19.93 -16.46 -5.43
CA PHE A 49 19.40 -15.31 -6.15
C PHE A 49 18.52 -15.73 -7.33
N PHE A 50 18.98 -16.67 -8.15
CA PHE A 50 18.23 -17.13 -9.33
C PHE A 50 16.95 -17.86 -8.95
N SER A 51 16.92 -18.53 -7.79
CA SER A 51 15.69 -19.15 -7.26
C SER A 51 14.54 -18.16 -7.04
N LEU A 52 14.85 -16.87 -6.81
CA LEU A 52 13.84 -15.82 -6.65
C LEU A 52 13.09 -15.51 -7.95
N PHE A 53 13.71 -15.72 -9.11
CA PHE A 53 13.07 -15.56 -10.42
C PHE A 53 12.22 -16.78 -10.77
N LEU A 54 12.67 -17.98 -10.38
CA LEU A 54 11.92 -19.23 -10.58
C LEU A 54 10.56 -19.20 -9.87
N THR A 55 10.48 -18.51 -8.73
CA THR A 55 9.28 -18.40 -7.89
C THR A 55 8.47 -17.13 -8.16
N TRP A 56 8.86 -16.33 -9.17
CA TRP A 56 8.27 -15.02 -9.49
C TRP A 56 8.34 -13.99 -8.36
N LYS A 57 9.19 -14.19 -7.34
CA LYS A 57 9.41 -13.18 -6.29
C LYS A 57 10.13 -11.95 -6.86
N LEU A 58 11.06 -12.19 -7.80
CA LEU A 58 11.69 -11.16 -8.62
C LEU A 58 11.35 -11.38 -10.09
N VAL A 59 11.27 -10.28 -10.83
CA VAL A 59 10.94 -10.22 -12.24
C VAL A 59 12.06 -9.48 -12.95
N ALA A 60 12.53 -9.99 -14.09
CA ALA A 60 13.58 -9.35 -14.87
C ALA A 60 13.13 -9.01 -16.28
N TYR A 61 13.57 -7.87 -16.77
CA TYR A 61 13.47 -7.47 -18.16
C TYR A 61 14.88 -7.27 -18.71
N GLY A 62 15.15 -7.74 -19.93
CA GLY A 62 16.44 -7.59 -20.58
C GLY A 62 16.32 -7.58 -22.09
N ALA A 63 17.37 -7.15 -22.78
CA ALA A 63 17.45 -7.19 -24.23
C ALA A 63 18.43 -8.29 -24.65
N ALA A 64 18.00 -9.20 -25.52
CA ALA A 64 18.89 -10.18 -26.12
C ALA A 64 19.78 -9.52 -27.19
N GLU A 65 21.05 -9.92 -27.27
CA GLU A 65 22.04 -9.40 -28.22
C GLU A 65 21.53 -9.39 -29.68
N GLN A 66 20.75 -10.42 -30.04
CA GLN A 66 20.26 -10.65 -31.40
C GLN A 66 18.95 -9.90 -31.72
N LEU A 67 18.21 -9.40 -30.71
CA LEU A 67 16.86 -8.87 -30.88
C LEU A 67 16.81 -7.34 -30.67
N SER A 68 17.27 -6.57 -31.66
CA SER A 68 17.02 -5.11 -31.87
C SER A 68 16.96 -4.15 -30.66
N GLY A 69 17.50 -4.51 -29.50
CA GLY A 69 17.60 -3.68 -28.29
C GLY A 69 16.32 -3.47 -27.47
N LYS A 70 15.14 -4.00 -27.85
CA LYS A 70 13.92 -3.81 -27.03
C LYS A 70 13.92 -4.78 -25.84
N PRO A 71 13.83 -4.28 -24.59
CA PRO A 71 13.76 -5.15 -23.43
C PRO A 71 12.44 -5.92 -23.40
N PHE A 72 12.51 -7.19 -23.02
CA PHE A 72 11.37 -8.08 -22.84
C PHE A 72 11.51 -8.86 -21.52
N LEU A 73 10.39 -9.46 -21.09
CA LEU A 73 10.32 -10.23 -19.85
C LEU A 73 11.19 -11.50 -19.97
N LEU A 74 12.16 -11.65 -19.08
CA LEU A 74 12.95 -12.86 -18.96
C LEU A 74 12.20 -13.84 -18.05
N GLY A 75 11.66 -14.91 -18.65
CA GLY A 75 10.86 -15.89 -17.93
C GLY A 75 11.68 -16.79 -17.00
N PRO A 76 11.03 -17.51 -16.06
CA PRO A 76 11.66 -18.45 -15.13
C PRO A 76 12.58 -19.46 -15.82
N GLU A 77 12.17 -19.96 -16.99
CA GLU A 77 12.92 -20.92 -17.80
C GLU A 77 14.31 -20.40 -18.21
N MET A 78 14.44 -19.08 -18.42
CA MET A 78 15.72 -18.47 -18.78
C MET A 78 16.67 -18.44 -17.58
N PHE A 79 16.14 -18.25 -16.37
CA PHE A 79 16.94 -18.30 -15.14
C PHE A 79 17.28 -19.73 -14.73
N ALA A 80 16.46 -20.72 -15.09
CA ALA A 80 16.77 -22.13 -14.91
C ALA A 80 17.96 -22.57 -15.79
N GLY A 81 18.08 -22.02 -16.99
CA GLY A 81 19.20 -22.24 -17.92
C GLY A 81 20.37 -21.25 -17.79
N ALA A 82 20.37 -20.38 -16.78
CA ALA A 82 21.41 -19.37 -16.61
C ALA A 82 22.75 -20.02 -16.28
N VAL A 83 23.77 -19.75 -17.11
CA VAL A 83 25.12 -20.29 -16.96
C VAL A 83 25.97 -19.40 -16.04
N SER A 84 25.81 -18.08 -16.18
CA SER A 84 26.53 -17.10 -15.36
C SER A 84 25.91 -15.71 -15.46
N ALA A 85 26.19 -14.85 -14.49
CA ALA A 85 25.88 -13.42 -14.55
C ALA A 85 27.14 -12.57 -14.37
N SER A 86 27.33 -11.57 -15.24
CA SER A 86 28.26 -10.46 -14.97
C SER A 86 27.52 -9.37 -14.21
N TRP A 87 27.72 -9.34 -12.89
CA TRP A 87 27.10 -8.37 -11.99
C TRP A 87 27.50 -6.93 -12.31
N ARG A 88 28.77 -6.72 -12.68
CA ARG A 88 29.33 -5.40 -12.98
C ARG A 88 28.84 -4.85 -14.31
N ASP A 89 28.79 -5.69 -15.33
CA ASP A 89 28.39 -5.29 -16.68
C ASP A 89 26.87 -5.39 -16.90
N ASN A 90 26.15 -5.90 -15.89
CA ASN A 90 24.71 -6.11 -15.91
C ASN A 90 24.27 -7.01 -17.09
N VAL A 91 24.97 -8.14 -17.22
CA VAL A 91 24.79 -9.14 -18.30
C VAL A 91 24.43 -10.50 -17.70
N LEU A 92 23.46 -11.19 -18.30
CA LEU A 92 23.11 -12.58 -17.98
C LEU A 92 23.40 -13.45 -19.19
N GLN A 93 24.15 -14.53 -18.98
CA GLN A 93 24.41 -15.56 -19.98
C GLN A 93 23.47 -16.72 -19.73
N VAL A 94 22.59 -17.00 -20.69
CA VAL A 94 21.69 -18.17 -20.70
C VAL A 94 22.05 -18.99 -21.92
N GLU A 95 22.58 -20.19 -21.69
CA GLU A 95 23.13 -21.05 -22.75
C GLU A 95 24.06 -20.27 -23.70
N ASN A 96 23.69 -20.13 -24.98
CA ASN A 96 24.44 -19.41 -26.01
C ASN A 96 23.99 -17.96 -26.23
N THR A 97 23.07 -17.45 -25.42
CA THR A 97 22.48 -16.10 -25.56
C THR A 97 22.89 -15.17 -24.43
N ARG A 98 23.29 -13.95 -24.79
CA ARG A 98 23.59 -12.88 -23.84
C ARG A 98 22.44 -11.89 -23.76
N PHE A 99 22.07 -11.57 -22.52
CA PHE A 99 21.08 -10.57 -22.19
C PHE A 99 21.75 -9.37 -21.54
N TYR A 100 21.48 -8.19 -22.07
CA TYR A 100 22.03 -6.92 -21.62
C TYR A 100 20.95 -6.02 -21.02
N ASN A 101 21.38 -4.95 -20.36
CA ASN A 101 20.51 -3.92 -19.81
C ASN A 101 19.42 -4.47 -18.87
N ILE A 102 19.78 -5.46 -18.06
CA ILE A 102 18.85 -6.16 -17.20
C ILE A 102 18.28 -5.22 -16.13
N ARG A 103 16.95 -5.20 -16.01
CA ARG A 103 16.18 -4.45 -15.02
C ARG A 103 15.35 -5.40 -14.20
N ILE A 104 15.56 -5.38 -12.89
CA ILE A 104 14.91 -6.28 -11.94
C ILE A 104 13.93 -5.50 -11.07
N PHE A 105 12.80 -6.15 -10.80
CA PHE A 105 11.69 -5.59 -10.05
C PHE A 105 11.16 -6.64 -9.06
N PRO A 106 10.71 -6.22 -7.87
CA PRO A 106 9.77 -6.97 -7.06
C PRO A 106 8.48 -7.23 -7.85
N ALA A 107 7.85 -8.38 -7.61
CA ALA A 107 6.64 -8.79 -8.32
C ALA A 107 5.54 -7.71 -8.36
N VAL A 108 5.20 -7.10 -7.21
CA VAL A 108 4.15 -6.07 -7.10
C VAL A 108 4.53 -4.71 -7.69
N VAL A 109 5.82 -4.50 -8.01
CA VAL A 109 6.33 -3.25 -8.62
C VAL A 109 6.59 -3.44 -10.12
N ALA A 110 6.71 -4.68 -10.59
CA ALA A 110 7.04 -5.01 -11.97
C ALA A 110 6.01 -4.46 -12.97
N PRO A 111 6.40 -4.17 -14.22
CA PRO A 111 5.46 -3.78 -15.28
C PRO A 111 4.37 -4.82 -15.55
N CYS A 112 4.68 -6.12 -15.47
CA CYS A 112 3.72 -7.23 -15.62
C CYS A 112 3.05 -7.67 -14.31
N ARG A 113 3.05 -6.83 -13.26
CA ARG A 113 2.45 -7.17 -11.95
C ARG A 113 1.00 -7.66 -12.05
N ALA A 114 0.22 -7.13 -12.99
CA ALA A 114 -1.15 -7.59 -13.25
C ALA A 114 -1.23 -9.05 -13.70
N ASP A 115 -0.24 -9.52 -14.46
CA ASP A 115 -0.15 -10.91 -14.89
C ASP A 115 0.30 -11.86 -13.78
N ILE A 116 1.08 -11.36 -12.84
CA ILE A 116 1.60 -12.15 -11.71
C ILE A 116 0.54 -12.29 -10.61
N LEU A 117 -0.25 -11.24 -10.41
CA LEU A 117 -1.23 -11.15 -9.33
C LEU A 117 -2.62 -11.68 -9.72
N SER A 118 -2.88 -11.88 -11.02
CA SER A 118 -4.17 -12.41 -11.47
C SER A 118 -4.41 -13.83 -10.99
N ASP A 119 -5.67 -14.15 -10.76
CA ASP A 119 -6.18 -15.45 -10.30
C ASP A 119 -5.70 -15.83 -8.88
N LEU A 120 -5.14 -14.88 -8.14
CA LEU A 120 -4.78 -15.06 -6.73
C LEU A 120 -5.82 -14.41 -5.82
N LEU A 121 -5.96 -14.97 -4.62
CA LEU A 121 -6.62 -14.24 -3.55
C LEU A 121 -5.77 -13.03 -3.16
N LEU A 122 -6.41 -11.93 -2.73
CA LEU A 122 -5.68 -10.75 -2.25
C LEU A 122 -4.75 -11.11 -1.08
N SER A 123 -5.21 -11.99 -0.19
CA SER A 123 -4.40 -12.52 0.91
C SER A 123 -3.17 -13.27 0.43
N GLU A 124 -3.29 -14.10 -0.61
CA GLU A 124 -2.17 -14.83 -1.19
C GLU A 124 -1.18 -13.89 -1.87
N GLY A 125 -1.67 -12.90 -2.63
CA GLY A 125 -0.83 -11.88 -3.24
C GLY A 125 -0.05 -11.06 -2.22
N MET A 126 -0.72 -10.65 -1.13
CA MET A 126 -0.08 -9.95 -0.02
C MET A 126 0.93 -10.85 0.71
N TRP A 127 0.57 -12.09 1.02
CA TRP A 127 1.46 -13.03 1.68
C TRP A 127 2.72 -13.27 0.83
N LYS A 128 2.55 -13.68 -0.42
CA LYS A 128 3.63 -14.12 -1.30
C LYS A 128 4.53 -12.98 -1.78
N PHE A 129 3.96 -11.81 -2.09
CA PHE A 129 4.67 -10.75 -2.79
C PHE A 129 4.80 -9.42 -2.03
N VAL A 130 4.20 -9.31 -0.84
CA VAL A 130 4.37 -8.15 0.05
C VAL A 130 5.12 -8.56 1.31
N LEU A 131 4.63 -9.55 2.07
CA LEU A 131 5.31 -10.03 3.29
C LEU A 131 6.54 -10.87 2.97
N HIS A 132 6.40 -11.83 2.04
CA HIS A 132 7.49 -12.70 1.60
C HIS A 132 8.27 -12.14 0.39
N ASP A 133 8.21 -10.83 0.17
CA ASP A 133 9.13 -10.13 -0.73
C ASP A 133 10.58 -10.30 -0.23
N PRO A 134 11.55 -10.63 -1.09
CA PRO A 134 12.91 -10.93 -0.63
C PRO A 134 13.62 -9.80 0.14
N GLU A 135 13.40 -8.54 -0.25
CA GLU A 135 13.98 -7.39 0.47
C GLU A 135 13.27 -7.20 1.81
N VAL A 136 11.93 -7.35 1.84
CA VAL A 136 11.14 -7.29 3.07
C VAL A 136 11.55 -8.40 4.04
N GLU A 137 11.66 -9.65 3.60
CA GLU A 137 12.09 -10.77 4.45
C GLU A 137 13.50 -10.57 5.02
N LEU A 138 14.43 -10.06 4.21
CA LEU A 138 15.79 -9.79 4.65
C LEU A 138 15.82 -8.70 5.73
N LEU A 139 15.11 -7.59 5.51
CA LEU A 139 15.03 -6.49 6.47
C LEU A 139 14.25 -6.90 7.72
N ALA A 140 13.17 -7.67 7.57
CA ALA A 140 12.37 -8.21 8.67
C ALA A 140 13.22 -9.05 9.63
N LYS A 141 14.09 -9.92 9.11
CA LYS A 141 15.01 -10.71 9.95
C LYS A 141 15.88 -9.81 10.84
N ARG A 142 16.38 -8.69 10.30
CA ARG A 142 17.18 -7.70 11.05
C ARG A 142 16.33 -6.95 12.07
N ALA A 143 15.13 -6.53 11.68
CA ALA A 143 14.17 -5.86 12.55
C ALA A 143 13.78 -6.74 13.74
N ILE A 144 13.43 -8.01 13.52
CA ILE A 144 13.03 -8.96 14.55
C ILE A 144 14.19 -9.25 15.51
N ALA A 145 15.42 -9.35 15.01
CA ALA A 145 16.60 -9.53 15.86
C ALA A 145 16.82 -8.34 16.82
N LYS A 146 16.35 -7.14 16.46
CA LYS A 146 16.43 -5.93 17.29
C LYS A 146 15.19 -5.73 18.17
N SER A 147 14.00 -6.06 17.65
CA SER A 147 12.72 -5.93 18.34
C SER A 147 11.83 -7.15 18.04
N PRO A 148 11.89 -8.20 18.88
CA PRO A 148 11.19 -9.47 18.62
C PRO A 148 9.67 -9.35 18.49
N GLY A 149 9.05 -8.31 19.05
CA GLY A 149 7.61 -8.06 18.94
C GLY A 149 7.13 -7.94 17.49
N TYR A 150 7.99 -7.44 16.59
CA TYR A 150 7.67 -7.32 15.17
C TYR A 150 7.61 -8.66 14.42
N ALA A 151 7.95 -9.79 15.06
CA ALA A 151 7.72 -11.11 14.47
C ALA A 151 6.23 -11.33 14.15
N THR A 152 5.32 -10.79 14.96
CA THR A 152 3.87 -10.85 14.69
C THR A 152 3.48 -10.13 13.40
N VAL A 153 4.16 -9.04 13.05
CA VAL A 153 3.92 -8.30 11.81
C VAL A 153 4.48 -9.06 10.62
N PHE A 154 5.77 -9.40 10.67
CA PHE A 154 6.47 -9.95 9.50
C PHE A 154 6.25 -11.45 9.28
N HIS A 155 6.02 -12.23 10.35
CA HIS A 155 5.74 -13.67 10.22
C HIS A 155 4.25 -13.98 10.29
N SER A 156 3.48 -13.32 11.15
CA SER A 156 2.04 -13.59 11.28
C SER A 156 1.19 -12.67 10.41
N GLY A 157 1.80 -11.68 9.75
CA GLY A 157 1.10 -10.78 8.83
C GLY A 157 0.07 -9.88 9.52
N TRP A 158 0.29 -9.55 10.79
CA TRP A 158 -0.53 -8.58 11.50
C TRP A 158 -0.13 -7.15 11.12
N CYS A 159 -1.07 -6.23 11.16
CA CYS A 159 -0.79 -4.82 10.90
C CYS A 159 0.05 -4.19 12.01
N HIS A 160 -0.10 -4.64 13.27
CA HIS A 160 0.58 -4.05 14.43
C HIS A 160 1.22 -5.11 15.33
N PRO A 161 2.39 -4.85 15.94
CA PRO A 161 3.08 -5.79 16.83
C PRO A 161 2.33 -6.14 18.13
N HIS A 162 1.18 -5.51 18.39
CA HIS A 162 0.46 -5.57 19.67
C HIS A 162 -1.03 -5.93 19.52
N GLY A 163 -1.46 -6.52 18.40
CA GLY A 163 -2.80 -7.12 18.33
C GLY A 163 -3.73 -6.66 17.23
N VAL A 164 -3.32 -5.79 16.31
CA VAL A 164 -4.18 -5.37 15.20
C VAL A 164 -3.86 -6.24 13.99
N ALA A 165 -4.76 -7.14 13.62
CA ALA A 165 -4.59 -8.02 12.47
C ALA A 165 -5.04 -7.36 11.16
N GLU A 166 -5.91 -6.37 11.25
CA GLU A 166 -6.53 -5.71 10.10
C GLU A 166 -5.69 -4.56 9.57
N TRP A 167 -5.37 -4.62 8.29
CA TRP A 167 -4.59 -3.65 7.55
C TRP A 167 -5.50 -2.54 7.01
N PRO A 168 -5.29 -1.25 7.32
CA PRO A 168 -6.10 -0.17 6.74
C PRO A 168 -5.93 -0.09 5.20
N PHE A 169 -6.60 0.84 4.51
CA PHE A 169 -6.34 1.15 3.09
C PHE A 169 -5.67 2.49 2.84
N VAL A 170 -5.81 3.42 3.78
CA VAL A 170 -5.15 4.73 3.72
C VAL A 170 -3.91 4.67 4.58
N PHE A 171 -2.75 4.58 3.93
CA PHE A 171 -1.44 4.50 4.57
C PHE A 171 -0.72 5.83 4.47
N SER A 172 -0.34 6.37 5.62
CA SER A 172 0.90 7.15 5.73
C SER A 172 2.00 6.15 6.11
N ALA A 173 3.22 6.28 5.59
CA ALA A 173 4.35 5.40 5.94
C ALA A 173 4.63 5.36 7.47
N ASP A 174 4.12 6.36 8.19
CA ASP A 174 4.35 6.58 9.61
C ASP A 174 3.25 5.95 10.52
N ASP A 175 2.17 5.44 9.92
CA ASP A 175 1.02 4.85 10.65
C ASP A 175 0.87 3.33 10.45
N VAL A 176 1.66 2.73 9.54
CA VAL A 176 1.42 1.38 8.99
C VAL A 176 1.52 0.28 10.05
N VAL A 177 2.49 0.39 10.95
CA VAL A 177 2.85 -0.69 11.89
C VAL A 177 3.01 -0.19 13.32
N GLY A 178 2.54 1.02 13.62
CA GLY A 178 2.75 1.65 14.93
C GLY A 178 4.20 1.96 15.24
N VAL A 179 5.01 2.17 14.19
CA VAL A 179 6.43 2.52 14.35
C VAL A 179 6.55 3.92 14.94
N VAL A 180 7.34 4.05 16.00
CA VAL A 180 7.73 5.34 16.55
C VAL A 180 9.00 5.80 15.87
N HIS A 181 8.85 6.61 14.82
CA HIS A 181 10.01 7.15 14.10
C HIS A 181 10.86 8.07 15.03
N PRO A 182 12.21 8.02 14.97
CA PRO A 182 13.10 8.84 15.81
C PRO A 182 12.94 10.34 15.54
N ASP A 183 12.75 10.71 14.27
CA ASP A 183 12.34 12.05 13.88
C ASP A 183 10.87 12.29 14.26
N TRP A 184 10.65 13.24 15.17
CA TRP A 184 9.33 13.63 15.69
C TRP A 184 8.38 14.14 14.60
N THR A 185 8.91 14.71 13.51
CA THR A 185 8.10 15.23 12.40
C THR A 185 7.50 14.12 11.52
N LYS A 186 7.99 12.89 11.68
CA LYS A 186 7.58 11.70 10.92
C LYS A 186 6.84 10.68 11.80
N ARG A 187 6.31 11.09 12.95
CA ARG A 187 5.52 10.21 13.83
C ARG A 187 4.05 10.30 13.45
N GLY A 188 3.41 9.14 13.22
CA GLY A 188 1.96 9.05 13.02
C GLY A 188 1.16 9.21 14.33
N PRO A 189 -0.17 9.45 14.27
CA PRO A 189 -1.05 9.56 15.45
C PRO A 189 -1.00 8.41 16.46
N LEU A 190 -0.51 7.23 16.06
CA LEU A 190 -0.32 6.08 16.96
C LEU A 190 1.05 6.06 17.66
N GLY A 191 2.04 6.79 17.14
CA GLY A 191 3.39 6.87 17.71
C GLY A 191 3.50 7.64 19.03
N PHE A 192 2.36 8.10 19.58
CA PHE A 192 2.26 8.78 20.87
C PHE A 192 2.18 7.80 22.05
N LEU A 193 1.92 6.51 21.80
CA LEU A 193 1.79 5.49 22.86
C LEU A 193 3.12 4.98 23.40
N SER A 194 4.21 5.12 22.63
CA SER A 194 5.56 4.81 23.09
C SER A 194 6.46 6.05 22.97
N THR A 195 7.13 6.39 24.06
CA THR A 195 8.09 7.50 24.11
C THR A 195 9.42 7.16 23.46
N GLU A 196 9.76 5.87 23.40
CA GLU A 196 11.02 5.39 22.83
C GLU A 196 10.87 5.13 21.33
N PRO A 197 11.79 5.65 20.49
CA PRO A 197 11.75 5.40 19.06
C PRO A 197 12.16 3.96 18.75
N ASP A 198 11.55 3.41 17.71
CA ASP A 198 11.93 2.08 17.22
C ASP A 198 13.35 2.08 16.62
N PRO A 199 14.04 0.93 16.68
CA PRO A 199 15.32 0.75 16.02
C PRO A 199 15.27 1.07 14.52
N LEU A 200 16.39 1.56 13.97
CA LEU A 200 16.47 1.91 12.54
C LEU A 200 16.14 0.72 11.63
N GLU A 201 16.55 -0.49 12.02
CA GLU A 201 16.26 -1.72 11.28
C GLU A 201 14.76 -2.00 11.16
N VAL A 202 14.00 -1.69 12.21
CA VAL A 202 12.53 -1.79 12.19
C VAL A 202 11.95 -0.79 11.22
N ILE A 203 12.42 0.46 11.27
CA ILE A 203 11.95 1.53 10.39
C ILE A 203 12.23 1.21 8.92
N GLU A 204 13.43 0.72 8.60
CA GLU A 204 13.78 0.30 7.24
C GLU A 204 12.90 -0.87 6.75
N ALA A 205 12.67 -1.87 7.60
CA ALA A 205 11.84 -3.02 7.26
C ALA A 205 10.36 -2.62 7.03
N VAL A 206 9.81 -1.78 7.91
CA VAL A 206 8.44 -1.28 7.77
C VAL A 206 8.29 -0.37 6.56
N ALA A 207 9.29 0.46 6.25
CA ALA A 207 9.26 1.28 5.04
C ALA A 207 9.22 0.42 3.76
N ALA A 208 10.01 -0.67 3.71
CA ALA A 208 9.98 -1.61 2.60
C ALA A 208 8.62 -2.32 2.45
N LEU A 209 8.07 -2.81 3.57
CA LEU A 209 6.76 -3.45 3.63
C LEU A 209 5.65 -2.51 3.16
N SER A 210 5.64 -1.28 3.69
CA SER A 210 4.69 -0.23 3.35
C SER A 210 4.74 0.10 1.86
N HIS A 211 5.94 0.18 1.28
CA HIS A 211 6.13 0.42 -0.15
C HIS A 211 5.54 -0.72 -1.01
N ARG A 212 5.72 -1.99 -0.62
CA ARG A 212 5.15 -3.14 -1.34
C ARG A 212 3.63 -3.16 -1.27
N TRP A 213 3.08 -2.93 -0.08
CA TRP A 213 1.64 -2.88 0.12
C TRP A 213 0.98 -1.71 -0.62
N ASP A 214 1.56 -0.51 -0.54
CA ASP A 214 1.09 0.66 -1.30
C ASP A 214 1.15 0.43 -2.81
N SER A 215 2.18 -0.27 -3.31
CA SER A 215 2.27 -0.64 -4.73
C SER A 215 1.14 -1.59 -5.16
N LEU A 216 0.81 -2.57 -4.32
CA LEU A 216 -0.33 -3.46 -4.55
C LEU A 216 -1.66 -2.68 -4.56
N LEU A 217 -1.89 -1.82 -3.56
CA LEU A 217 -3.09 -0.97 -3.51
C LEU A 217 -3.19 -0.02 -4.71
N LYS A 218 -2.08 0.58 -5.14
CA LYS A 218 -2.05 1.44 -6.34
C LYS A 218 -2.43 0.68 -7.61
N THR A 219 -2.08 -0.59 -7.70
CA THR A 219 -2.46 -1.47 -8.83
C THR A 219 -3.98 -1.65 -8.88
N LEU A 220 -4.61 -1.91 -7.73
CA LEU A 220 -6.09 -2.00 -7.60
C LEU A 220 -6.78 -0.65 -7.88
N LEU A 221 -6.22 0.45 -7.35
CA LEU A 221 -6.77 1.80 -7.51
C LEU A 221 -6.76 2.27 -8.97
N ARG A 222 -5.68 1.96 -9.70
CA ARG A 222 -5.57 2.27 -11.13
C ARG A 222 -6.45 1.37 -11.99
N GLY A 223 -6.89 0.24 -11.44
CA GLY A 223 -7.66 -0.75 -12.18
C GLY A 223 -6.82 -1.51 -13.19
N GLU A 224 -5.53 -1.68 -12.90
CA GLU A 224 -4.66 -2.58 -13.63
C GLU A 224 -5.03 -4.05 -13.33
N ILE A 225 -5.68 -4.28 -12.19
CA ILE A 225 -6.29 -5.53 -11.73
C ILE A 225 -7.67 -5.15 -11.19
N ASP A 226 -8.69 -5.94 -11.52
CA ASP A 226 -10.01 -5.86 -10.92
C ASP A 226 -10.12 -6.82 -9.73
N SER A 227 -11.07 -6.57 -8.84
CA SER A 227 -11.26 -7.34 -7.62
C SER A 227 -12.70 -7.78 -7.47
N GLU A 228 -12.91 -9.09 -7.39
CA GLU A 228 -14.20 -9.71 -7.13
C GLU A 228 -14.20 -10.38 -5.76
N ALA A 229 -15.34 -10.41 -5.08
CA ALA A 229 -15.44 -11.01 -3.75
C ALA A 229 -16.87 -11.44 -3.45
N LEU A 230 -17.02 -12.27 -2.43
CA LEU A 230 -18.33 -12.64 -1.90
C LEU A 230 -18.81 -11.55 -0.94
N PRO A 231 -19.91 -10.86 -1.23
CA PRO A 231 -20.45 -9.86 -0.34
C PRO A 231 -21.04 -10.52 0.92
N ALA A 232 -20.78 -9.94 2.09
CA ALA A 232 -21.33 -10.42 3.36
C ALA A 232 -22.84 -10.14 3.50
N GLU A 233 -23.36 -9.14 2.77
CA GLU A 233 -24.78 -8.78 2.73
C GLU A 233 -25.26 -8.71 1.28
N GLN A 234 -26.51 -9.09 1.01
CA GLN A 234 -27.09 -9.21 -0.34
C GLN A 234 -27.10 -7.91 -1.17
N ASN A 235 -26.93 -6.75 -0.52
CA ASN A 235 -26.99 -5.44 -1.19
C ASN A 235 -25.64 -4.97 -1.76
N TYR A 236 -24.55 -5.70 -1.52
CA TYR A 236 -23.23 -5.34 -2.04
C TYR A 236 -22.94 -6.05 -3.36
N PRO A 237 -22.38 -5.34 -4.36
CA PRO A 237 -21.99 -5.97 -5.62
C PRO A 237 -20.78 -6.88 -5.40
N SER A 238 -20.70 -8.02 -6.09
CA SER A 238 -19.54 -8.92 -6.00
C SER A 238 -18.24 -8.25 -6.46
N LYS A 239 -18.33 -7.35 -7.44
CA LYS A 239 -17.18 -6.55 -7.89
C LYS A 239 -16.91 -5.39 -6.92
N ILE A 240 -15.76 -5.41 -6.26
CA ILE A 240 -15.32 -4.33 -5.37
C ILE A 240 -14.91 -3.12 -6.22
N LEU A 241 -15.59 -1.99 -6.01
CA LEU A 241 -15.32 -0.75 -6.75
C LEU A 241 -13.94 -0.19 -6.43
N ARG A 242 -13.22 0.28 -7.46
CA ARG A 242 -11.87 0.85 -7.36
C ARG A 242 -11.77 1.97 -6.31
N SER A 243 -12.82 2.77 -6.17
CA SER A 243 -12.88 3.87 -5.20
C SER A 243 -12.89 3.43 -3.73
N LEU A 244 -13.20 2.16 -3.45
CA LEU A 244 -13.21 1.61 -2.09
C LEU A 244 -11.80 1.42 -1.54
N TRP A 245 -10.82 1.07 -2.39
CA TRP A 245 -9.41 0.89 -2.03
C TRP A 245 -8.71 2.18 -1.53
N ARG A 246 -9.37 3.34 -1.60
CA ARG A 246 -8.87 4.62 -1.06
C ARG A 246 -9.59 5.05 0.22
N GLN A 247 -10.60 4.33 0.65
CA GLN A 247 -11.44 4.78 1.75
C GLN A 247 -10.78 4.46 3.09
N PRO A 248 -10.54 5.46 3.96
CA PRO A 248 -9.83 5.25 5.24
C PRO A 248 -10.60 4.40 6.24
N ARG A 249 -11.91 4.21 6.01
CA ARG A 249 -12.79 3.39 6.85
C ARG A 249 -12.71 1.90 6.53
N PHE A 250 -11.95 1.48 5.52
CA PHE A 250 -11.88 0.08 5.12
C PHE A 250 -10.57 -0.56 5.57
N TYR A 251 -10.67 -1.82 5.97
CA TYR A 251 -9.59 -2.61 6.53
C TYR A 251 -9.60 -4.03 5.98
N PHE A 252 -8.45 -4.54 5.59
CA PHE A 252 -8.26 -5.88 5.07
C PHE A 252 -7.67 -6.80 6.14
N ASN A 253 -8.31 -7.94 6.37
CA ASN A 253 -7.76 -8.99 7.21
C ASN A 253 -7.10 -10.04 6.34
N LEU A 254 -5.78 -10.20 6.52
CA LEU A 254 -4.97 -11.11 5.74
C LEU A 254 -5.31 -12.58 5.99
N GLN A 255 -5.70 -12.92 7.22
CA GLN A 255 -5.87 -14.31 7.67
C GLN A 255 -7.10 -14.98 7.05
N ASP A 256 -8.21 -14.23 6.94
CA ASP A 256 -9.47 -14.75 6.41
C ASP A 256 -9.83 -14.17 5.02
N ASN A 257 -8.93 -13.38 4.43
CA ASN A 257 -9.11 -12.68 3.16
C ASN A 257 -10.42 -11.86 3.12
N SER A 258 -10.74 -11.19 4.23
CA SER A 258 -11.96 -10.39 4.37
C SER A 258 -11.69 -8.90 4.36
N LEU A 259 -12.66 -8.16 3.85
CA LEU A 259 -12.68 -6.71 3.87
C LEU A 259 -13.74 -6.23 4.87
N PHE A 260 -13.30 -5.41 5.82
CA PHE A 260 -14.10 -4.80 6.87
C PHE A 260 -14.28 -3.31 6.63
N GLU A 261 -15.38 -2.76 7.12
CA GLU A 261 -15.69 -1.34 7.15
C GLU A 261 -15.90 -0.89 8.61
N SER A 262 -15.24 0.20 9.00
CA SER A 262 -15.42 0.87 10.28
C SER A 262 -16.86 1.40 10.42
N LYS A 263 -17.51 1.02 11.52
CA LYS A 263 -18.79 1.58 11.95
C LYS A 263 -18.51 3.01 12.45
N GLU A 264 -19.33 3.99 12.04
CA GLU A 264 -19.19 5.41 12.44
C GLU A 264 -19.49 5.70 13.95
N THR A 265 -19.39 4.70 14.81
CA THR A 265 -19.68 4.84 16.24
C THR A 265 -18.58 5.60 16.97
N LEU A 266 -18.97 6.61 17.77
CA LEU A 266 -18.09 7.59 18.44
C LEU A 266 -17.16 7.02 19.52
N ILE A 267 -17.30 5.75 19.90
CA ILE A 267 -16.52 5.08 20.94
C ILE A 267 -16.27 3.67 20.42
N PRO A 268 -15.02 3.21 20.22
CA PRO A 268 -14.77 1.86 19.74
C PRO A 268 -15.03 0.86 20.88
N PRO A 269 -16.03 -0.04 20.80
CA PRO A 269 -16.00 -1.28 21.55
C PRO A 269 -15.29 -2.35 20.71
N HIS A 270 -15.15 -3.56 21.26
CA HIS A 270 -14.57 -4.75 20.63
C HIS A 270 -15.23 -5.23 19.31
N ASP A 271 -16.06 -4.41 18.64
CA ASP A 271 -16.79 -4.74 17.40
C ASP A 271 -17.05 -3.48 16.52
N TRP A 272 -16.03 -2.65 16.34
CA TRP A 272 -16.14 -1.44 15.51
C TRP A 272 -16.00 -1.71 14.00
N LEU A 273 -15.68 -2.94 13.61
CA LEU A 273 -15.50 -3.37 12.22
C LEU A 273 -16.67 -4.25 11.78
N ALA A 274 -17.31 -3.91 10.67
CA ALA A 274 -18.32 -4.74 10.03
C ALA A 274 -17.74 -5.40 8.79
N ARG A 275 -17.81 -6.73 8.69
CA ARG A 275 -17.37 -7.46 7.51
C ARG A 275 -18.25 -7.11 6.31
N ARG A 276 -17.64 -6.76 5.17
CA ARG A 276 -18.33 -6.39 3.93
C ARG A 276 -18.10 -7.38 2.80
N TYR A 277 -16.89 -7.91 2.69
CA TYR A 277 -16.55 -8.89 1.67
C TYR A 277 -15.67 -9.99 2.26
N THR A 278 -15.72 -11.16 1.64
CA THR A 278 -14.84 -12.31 1.92
C THR A 278 -14.34 -12.91 0.61
N GLY A 279 -13.19 -13.58 0.64
CA GLY A 279 -12.70 -14.31 -0.52
C GLY A 279 -12.42 -13.39 -1.71
N ILE A 280 -11.72 -12.28 -1.47
CA ILE A 280 -11.34 -11.32 -2.50
C ILE A 280 -10.38 -12.00 -3.50
N LEU A 281 -10.85 -12.18 -4.72
CA LEU A 281 -10.12 -12.70 -5.88
C LEU A 281 -9.65 -11.54 -6.76
N LEU A 282 -8.41 -11.61 -7.21
CA LEU A 282 -7.80 -10.66 -8.12
C LEU A 282 -7.92 -11.15 -9.56
N GLU A 283 -8.49 -10.35 -10.45
CA GLU A 283 -8.71 -10.72 -11.84
C GLU A 283 -8.10 -9.70 -12.79
N LYS A 284 -7.67 -10.17 -13.97
CA LYS A 284 -7.30 -9.22 -15.03
C LYS A 284 -8.53 -8.44 -15.46
N PRO A 285 -8.41 -7.12 -15.69
CA PRO A 285 -9.50 -6.36 -16.24
C PRO A 285 -9.89 -7.00 -17.57
N GLN A 286 -11.13 -7.49 -17.68
CA GLN A 286 -11.64 -7.92 -18.97
C GLN A 286 -11.63 -6.71 -19.87
N ALA A 287 -10.77 -6.72 -20.90
CA ALA A 287 -10.82 -5.72 -21.95
C ALA A 287 -12.25 -5.75 -22.47
N SER A 288 -13.02 -4.68 -22.24
CA SER A 288 -14.44 -4.64 -22.57
C SER A 288 -14.62 -5.01 -24.04
N VAL A 289 -15.04 -6.25 -24.31
CA VAL A 289 -15.31 -6.78 -25.66
C VAL A 289 -16.48 -6.02 -26.31
N HIS A 290 -17.13 -5.11 -25.59
CA HIS A 290 -18.31 -4.36 -26.04
C HIS A 290 -18.07 -3.03 -26.77
N GLN A 291 -16.92 -2.80 -27.41
CA GLN A 291 -16.78 -1.68 -28.37
C GLN A 291 -16.38 -2.06 -29.80
N LYS A 292 -16.35 -3.35 -30.15
CA LYS A 292 -16.03 -3.81 -31.52
C LYS A 292 -17.06 -4.75 -32.16
N ALA A 293 -18.30 -4.68 -31.71
CA ALA A 293 -19.44 -5.41 -32.31
C ALA A 293 -20.58 -4.45 -32.70
N ARG A 294 -20.25 -3.43 -33.49
CA ARG A 294 -21.21 -2.71 -34.35
C ARG A 294 -20.46 -2.34 -35.62
N ILE A 295 -20.25 -3.34 -36.45
CA ILE A 295 -20.11 -3.39 -37.91
C ILE A 295 -19.70 -4.85 -38.16
N ASP A 296 -20.34 -5.47 -39.14
CA ASP A 296 -20.17 -6.86 -39.60
C ASP A 296 -20.94 -7.96 -38.85
N SER A 297 -22.20 -8.03 -39.29
CA SER A 297 -23.02 -9.22 -39.48
C SER A 297 -22.29 -10.47 -39.99
N GLY A 298 -22.65 -11.63 -39.42
CA GLY A 298 -22.77 -12.88 -40.19
C GLY A 298 -21.97 -14.07 -39.68
N SER A 299 -22.69 -15.17 -39.45
CA SER A 299 -22.20 -16.57 -39.38
C SER A 299 -21.76 -17.14 -38.02
N SER A 300 -22.76 -17.71 -37.33
CA SER A 300 -22.81 -19.11 -36.84
C SER A 300 -21.48 -19.84 -36.54
N GLY A 301 -21.28 -20.21 -35.27
CA GLY A 301 -20.23 -21.15 -34.87
C GLY A 301 -20.25 -21.48 -33.36
N VAL A 302 -20.91 -22.57 -33.03
CA VAL A 302 -21.11 -23.17 -31.70
C VAL A 302 -19.82 -23.35 -30.88
N ARG A 303 -19.80 -22.87 -29.63
CA ARG A 303 -19.43 -23.59 -28.38
C ARG A 303 -19.38 -22.62 -27.19
N SER A 304 -20.44 -22.62 -26.37
CA SER A 304 -20.45 -21.99 -25.05
C SER A 304 -20.56 -23.09 -24.00
N GLY A 305 -19.52 -23.23 -23.19
CA GLY A 305 -19.54 -23.95 -21.92
C GLY A 305 -20.03 -22.99 -20.84
N ASN A 306 -21.15 -23.35 -20.22
CA ASN A 306 -21.78 -22.62 -19.13
C ASN A 306 -20.87 -22.55 -17.90
N LEU A 307 -20.47 -21.34 -17.49
CA LEU A 307 -20.09 -21.04 -16.12
C LEU A 307 -20.94 -19.84 -15.69
N PHE A 308 -21.84 -20.08 -14.74
CA PHE A 308 -22.78 -19.15 -14.10
C PHE A 308 -24.04 -18.76 -14.89
N HIS A 309 -25.12 -19.52 -14.65
CA HIS A 309 -26.49 -19.08 -14.91
C HIS A 309 -27.08 -18.44 -13.65
N VAL A 310 -27.12 -17.11 -13.61
CA VAL A 310 -28.17 -16.37 -12.89
C VAL A 310 -28.76 -15.37 -13.89
N LYS A 311 -30.08 -15.46 -14.08
CA LYS A 311 -30.82 -14.64 -15.05
C LYS A 311 -30.68 -13.15 -14.69
N PRO A 312 -30.33 -12.28 -15.65
CA PRO A 312 -30.39 -10.84 -15.43
C PRO A 312 -31.86 -10.43 -15.38
N THR A 313 -32.37 -10.07 -14.20
CA THR A 313 -33.61 -9.32 -14.11
C THR A 313 -33.30 -7.87 -14.49
N GLY A 314 -33.89 -7.46 -15.62
CA GLY A 314 -33.74 -6.12 -16.16
C GLY A 314 -34.16 -5.05 -15.17
N ASN A 315 -33.23 -4.13 -14.92
CA ASN A 315 -33.47 -2.69 -14.84
C ASN A 315 -32.11 -2.00 -14.79
N ASP A 316 -31.52 -1.85 -15.97
CA ASP A 316 -30.58 -0.76 -16.24
C ASP A 316 -31.35 0.56 -16.17
N GLY A 317 -31.48 1.04 -14.94
CA GLY A 317 -31.93 2.37 -14.61
C GLY A 317 -30.90 2.96 -13.67
N LEU A 318 -29.79 3.45 -14.22
CA LEU A 318 -28.93 4.42 -13.56
C LEU A 318 -29.81 5.58 -13.08
N ARG A 319 -30.28 5.51 -11.83
CA ARG A 319 -30.73 6.71 -11.13
C ARG A 319 -29.47 7.53 -10.90
N SER A 320 -29.34 8.59 -11.69
CA SER A 320 -28.54 9.74 -11.33
C SER A 320 -28.89 10.13 -9.90
N PHE A 321 -28.06 9.72 -8.95
CA PHE A 321 -28.04 10.39 -7.66
C PHE A 321 -27.58 11.81 -7.95
N THR A 322 -28.55 12.72 -8.05
CA THR A 322 -28.36 14.13 -7.72
C THR A 322 -27.46 14.17 -6.51
N MET A 323 -26.30 14.80 -6.65
CA MET A 323 -25.36 15.09 -5.57
C MET A 323 -26.16 15.47 -4.32
N GLY A 324 -26.28 14.53 -3.38
CA GLY A 324 -26.68 14.86 -2.03
C GLY A 324 -25.66 15.88 -1.56
N LYS A 325 -26.09 17.14 -1.44
CA LYS A 325 -25.26 18.27 -1.00
C LYS A 325 -24.40 17.75 0.15
N ARG A 326 -23.08 17.66 -0.07
CA ARG A 326 -22.11 17.39 0.99
C ARG A 326 -22.53 18.25 2.17
N LYS A 327 -22.92 17.65 3.29
CA LYS A 327 -23.05 18.39 4.56
C LYS A 327 -21.66 18.96 4.83
N ARG A 328 -21.47 20.20 4.39
CA ARG A 328 -20.27 21.00 4.65
C ARG A 328 -20.04 20.99 6.16
N ARG A 329 -18.77 20.98 6.53
CA ARG A 329 -18.29 20.92 7.91
C ARG A 329 -19.05 21.93 8.80
N ARG A 330 -19.65 21.39 9.85
CA ARG A 330 -20.00 21.99 11.16
C ARG A 330 -20.57 23.42 11.15
N PRO A 331 -21.90 23.60 11.29
CA PRO A 331 -22.52 24.93 11.46
C PRO A 331 -21.96 25.73 12.65
N VAL A 332 -21.42 25.04 13.66
CA VAL A 332 -20.90 25.68 14.89
C VAL A 332 -19.60 26.47 14.65
N ALA A 333 -18.69 25.98 13.80
CA ALA A 333 -17.40 26.64 13.60
C ALA A 333 -17.53 27.94 12.78
N GLU A 334 -18.37 27.92 11.74
CA GLU A 334 -18.68 29.12 10.95
C GLU A 334 -19.47 30.14 11.77
N GLU A 335 -20.39 29.70 12.64
CA GLU A 335 -21.11 30.59 13.55
C GLU A 335 -20.19 31.24 14.59
N VAL A 336 -19.24 30.49 15.18
CA VAL A 336 -18.25 31.05 16.11
C VAL A 336 -17.34 32.06 15.40
N ALA A 337 -16.83 31.74 14.21
CA ALA A 337 -15.99 32.66 13.43
C ALA A 337 -16.75 33.94 13.00
N ARG A 338 -18.04 33.82 12.71
CA ARG A 338 -18.91 34.98 12.42
C ARG A 338 -19.14 35.82 13.67
N ALA A 339 -19.48 35.22 14.80
CA ALA A 339 -19.71 35.93 16.05
C ALA A 339 -18.44 36.64 16.56
N LEU A 340 -17.26 36.02 16.43
CA LEU A 340 -15.98 36.65 16.75
C LEU A 340 -15.71 37.88 15.88
N ARG A 341 -16.04 37.84 14.59
CA ARG A 341 -15.92 39.00 13.69
C ARG A 341 -16.92 40.11 14.03
N GLU A 342 -18.18 39.76 14.31
CA GLU A 342 -19.21 40.73 14.72
C GLU A 342 -18.85 41.43 16.05
N CYS A 343 -18.10 40.75 16.93
CA CYS A 343 -17.63 41.30 18.21
C CYS A 343 -16.25 42.00 18.13
N GLY A 344 -15.61 42.06 16.96
CA GLY A 344 -14.28 42.67 16.80
C GLY A 344 -13.15 41.90 17.47
N LEU A 345 -13.35 40.61 17.77
CA LEU A 345 -12.38 39.77 18.49
C LEU A 345 -11.57 38.86 17.55
N ALA A 346 -11.85 38.85 16.25
CA ALA A 346 -11.31 37.85 15.32
C ALA A 346 -9.78 37.77 15.22
N SER A 347 -9.06 38.88 15.49
CA SER A 347 -7.62 38.99 15.23
C SER A 347 -6.75 38.81 16.47
N ASP A 348 -7.23 39.15 17.67
CA ASP A 348 -6.43 39.03 18.89
C ASP A 348 -7.30 38.70 20.12
N PRO A 349 -7.15 37.50 20.71
CA PRO A 349 -7.84 37.14 21.94
C PRO A 349 -7.09 37.59 23.21
N SER A 350 -5.88 38.16 23.11
CA SER A 350 -4.96 38.38 24.25
C SER A 350 -5.51 39.29 25.35
N ALA A 351 -6.46 40.16 25.03
CA ALA A 351 -7.08 41.08 25.97
C ALA A 351 -8.17 40.44 26.86
N PHE A 352 -8.60 39.20 26.58
CA PHE A 352 -9.72 38.55 27.27
C PHE A 352 -9.45 37.07 27.55
N SER A 353 -9.94 36.57 28.68
CA SER A 353 -9.97 35.13 28.94
C SER A 353 -10.96 34.43 28.01
N TRP A 354 -10.74 33.14 27.72
CA TRP A 354 -11.66 32.33 26.88
C TRP A 354 -13.11 32.35 27.39
N LYS A 355 -13.28 32.41 28.71
CA LYS A 355 -14.58 32.49 29.37
C LYS A 355 -15.28 33.83 29.11
N GLU A 356 -14.53 34.93 29.09
CA GLU A 356 -15.05 36.26 28.75
C GLU A 356 -15.42 36.36 27.28
N ILE A 357 -14.57 35.86 26.38
CA ILE A 357 -14.86 35.79 24.94
C ILE A 357 -16.12 34.96 24.71
N ALA A 358 -16.24 33.80 25.36
CA ALA A 358 -17.43 32.95 25.28
C ALA A 358 -18.69 33.69 25.73
N LYS A 359 -18.63 34.45 26.84
CA LYS A 359 -19.75 35.25 27.35
C LYS A 359 -20.15 36.38 26.39
N ILE A 360 -19.18 37.02 25.74
CA ILE A 360 -19.40 38.10 24.77
C ILE A 360 -20.08 37.58 23.51
N ILE A 361 -19.63 36.44 22.97
CA ILE A 361 -20.17 35.91 21.70
C ILE A 361 -21.41 35.03 21.86
N TYR A 362 -21.67 34.47 23.04
CA TYR A 362 -22.84 33.61 23.32
C TYR A 362 -24.17 34.18 22.81
N PRO A 363 -24.55 35.45 23.09
CA PRO A 363 -25.81 36.03 22.60
C PRO A 363 -25.85 36.25 21.07
N LYS A 364 -24.73 36.11 20.35
CA LYS A 364 -24.65 36.27 18.89
C LYS A 364 -24.74 34.94 18.13
N LEU A 365 -24.71 33.81 18.84
CA LEU A 365 -24.82 32.48 18.24
C LEU A 365 -26.30 32.16 17.97
N LYS A 366 -26.59 31.63 16.76
CA LYS A 366 -27.96 31.22 16.43
C LYS A 366 -28.32 29.90 17.11
N LYS A 367 -27.32 29.04 17.32
CA LYS A 367 -27.44 27.79 18.08
C LYS A 367 -26.26 27.65 19.04
N PRO A 368 -26.37 28.15 20.28
CA PRO A 368 -25.27 28.03 21.24
C PRO A 368 -24.98 26.56 21.54
N PRO A 369 -23.69 26.20 21.77
CA PRO A 369 -23.33 24.88 22.26
C PRO A 369 -24.02 24.55 23.59
N ALA A 370 -24.26 23.25 23.84
CA ALA A 370 -24.96 22.77 25.03
C ALA A 370 -24.25 23.15 26.35
N THR A 371 -22.94 23.40 26.33
CA THR A 371 -22.16 23.80 27.50
C THR A 371 -21.21 24.95 27.18
N GLN A 372 -20.95 25.80 28.18
CA GLN A 372 -19.99 26.90 28.07
C GLN A 372 -18.58 26.40 27.74
N THR A 373 -18.17 25.28 28.34
CA THR A 373 -16.88 24.61 28.06
C THR A 373 -16.76 24.13 26.62
N ALA A 374 -17.85 23.71 25.97
CA ALA A 374 -17.83 23.35 24.55
C ALA A 374 -17.62 24.58 23.65
N LEU A 375 -18.19 25.73 24.03
CA LEU A 375 -17.97 26.99 23.32
C LEU A 375 -16.52 27.47 23.48
N GLU A 376 -15.98 27.44 24.69
CA GLU A 376 -14.58 27.81 24.97
C GLU A 376 -13.61 26.98 24.12
N LYS A 377 -13.78 25.64 24.09
CA LYS A 377 -12.94 24.76 23.25
C LYS A 377 -13.09 25.04 21.76
N ALA A 378 -14.28 25.45 21.30
CA ALA A 378 -14.51 25.80 19.91
C ALA A 378 -13.80 27.11 19.52
N ILE A 379 -13.82 28.11 20.42
CA ILE A 379 -13.10 29.38 20.27
C ILE A 379 -11.59 29.12 20.25
N GLN A 380 -11.07 28.36 21.21
CA GLN A 380 -9.64 28.04 21.30
C GLN A 380 -9.14 27.37 20.01
N ARG A 381 -9.86 26.35 19.53
CA ARG A 381 -9.54 25.69 18.25
C ARG A 381 -9.58 26.64 17.06
N HIS A 382 -10.44 27.66 17.07
CA HIS A 382 -10.49 28.63 15.98
C HIS A 382 -9.18 29.42 15.87
N TYR A 383 -8.65 29.92 17.00
CA TYR A 383 -7.39 30.65 17.02
C TYR A 383 -6.18 29.75 16.76
N GLU A 384 -6.16 28.52 17.30
CA GLU A 384 -5.09 27.55 17.02
C GLU A 384 -4.97 27.25 15.52
N ASN A 385 -6.09 27.03 14.83
CA ASN A 385 -6.09 26.75 13.39
C ASN A 385 -5.68 27.96 12.54
N ASN A 386 -6.06 29.19 12.95
CA ASN A 386 -5.67 30.39 12.20
C ASN A 386 -4.19 30.74 12.42
N ARG A 387 -3.64 30.50 13.61
CA ARG A 387 -2.22 30.71 13.91
C ARG A 387 -1.30 29.75 13.17
N SER A 388 -1.79 28.58 12.77
CA SER A 388 -1.03 27.63 11.92
C SER A 388 -1.12 27.95 10.42
N ALA A 389 -1.98 28.89 10.02
CA ALA A 389 -2.18 29.28 8.63
C ALA A 389 -1.44 30.57 8.24
N GLU A 390 -0.94 31.32 9.22
CA GLU A 390 0.04 32.41 9.09
C GLU A 390 1.46 31.84 9.25
#